data_AF-A0A955ZP16-F1
#
_entry.id   AF-A0A955ZP16-F1
#
_cell.length_a   1.000
_cell.length_b   1.000
_cell.length_c   1.000
_cell.angle_alpha   90.00
_cell.angle_beta   90.00
_cell.angle_gamma   90.00
#
_symmetry.space_group_name_H-M   'P 1'
#
loop_
_entity.id
_entity.type
_entity.pdbx_description
1 polymer ?
#
loop_
_entity_poly.entity_id
_entity_poly.type
_entity_poly.pdbx_seq_one_letter_code
_entity_poly.pdbx_strand_id
1 'polypeptide(L)'
;MKHIRYALAAIAATTIAGCVVKTYDSPPPAQPAATAEPAPVPATTETAAPTATETATAAPEPTSNIPITTGPGCPKGNCELTCGSNKHCQDTCDGGNCRYVCAGGSICELTCTGGNCNTNCLPGAKCNITCPGGNCKTTCNKNATCDVNCAGGNCETQCMDPNTCTVACPGGNCK
;
A
#
# COMPACT_ATOMS: atom_id res chain seq x y z
N MET A 1 26.52 -44.27 44.42
CA MET A 1 27.28 -43.77 45.59
C MET A 1 27.45 -42.27 45.45
N LYS A 2 27.19 -41.54 46.56
CA LYS A 2 27.48 -40.11 46.83
C LYS A 2 26.67 -39.01 46.12
N HIS A 3 25.67 -38.57 46.89
CA HIS A 3 25.17 -37.20 47.03
C HIS A 3 26.22 -36.09 46.87
N ILE A 4 25.83 -34.97 46.25
CA ILE A 4 26.22 -33.62 46.68
C ILE A 4 24.97 -32.73 46.69
N ARG A 5 24.73 -32.14 47.87
CA ARG A 5 23.75 -31.10 48.19
C ARG A 5 24.44 -29.73 48.13
N TYR A 6 23.63 -28.66 48.21
CA TYR A 6 23.94 -27.23 48.43
C TYR A 6 24.13 -26.39 47.16
N ALA A 7 23.61 -25.15 47.04
CA ALA A 7 23.06 -24.22 48.04
C ALA A 7 21.98 -23.32 47.44
N LEU A 8 21.05 -22.89 48.31
CA LEU A 8 20.15 -21.75 48.09
C LEU A 8 20.94 -20.46 47.87
N ALA A 9 20.48 -19.63 46.94
CA ALA A 9 20.66 -18.19 47.00
C ALA A 9 19.31 -17.52 46.68
N ALA A 10 18.62 -17.13 47.75
CA ALA A 10 17.50 -16.21 47.70
C ALA A 10 18.03 -14.81 47.34
N ILE A 11 17.49 -14.19 46.29
CA ILE A 11 17.66 -12.76 46.06
C ILE A 11 16.28 -12.13 46.15
N ALA A 12 16.14 -11.29 47.18
CA ALA A 12 14.98 -10.50 47.50
C ALA A 12 14.61 -9.57 46.35
N ALA A 13 13.37 -9.66 45.86
CA ALA A 13 12.78 -8.65 45.00
C ALA A 13 12.24 -7.51 45.87
N THR A 14 13.04 -6.47 46.01
CA THR A 14 12.69 -5.23 46.68
C THR A 14 11.60 -4.49 45.89
N THR A 15 10.49 -4.27 46.56
CA THR A 15 9.41 -3.33 46.23
C THR A 15 9.94 -1.94 45.91
N ILE A 16 9.62 -1.41 44.73
CA ILE A 16 9.63 0.03 44.48
C ILE A 16 8.19 0.46 44.22
N ALA A 17 7.62 1.10 45.24
CA ALA A 17 6.39 1.86 45.15
C ALA A 17 6.64 3.08 44.27
N GLY A 18 6.29 2.97 42.99
CA GLY A 18 6.26 4.09 42.05
C GLY A 18 4.88 4.73 42.05
N CYS A 19 4.76 5.86 42.74
CA CYS A 19 3.66 6.81 42.53
C CYS A 19 3.71 7.30 41.08
N VAL A 20 2.63 7.12 40.31
CA VAL A 20 2.38 7.90 39.10
C VAL A 20 1.11 8.71 39.29
N VAL A 21 1.38 10.00 39.40
CA VAL A 21 0.58 11.22 39.26
C VAL A 21 -0.78 11.07 38.56
N LYS A 22 -1.79 11.68 39.19
CA LYS A 22 -3.08 12.08 38.61
C LYS A 22 -2.87 12.98 37.39
N THR A 23 -3.67 12.79 36.34
CA THR A 23 -4.68 13.73 35.78
C THR A 23 -5.01 13.33 34.35
N TYR A 24 -6.22 12.81 34.13
CA TYR A 24 -6.85 12.75 32.81
C TYR A 24 -8.23 13.38 32.95
N ASP A 25 -8.30 14.70 32.74
CA ASP A 25 -9.53 15.40 32.38
C ASP A 25 -9.18 16.22 31.13
N SER A 26 -9.18 15.53 30.00
CA SER A 26 -9.12 16.17 28.68
C SER A 26 -10.53 16.11 28.10
N PRO A 27 -11.17 17.26 27.82
CA PRO A 27 -12.50 17.27 27.23
C PRO A 27 -12.47 16.65 25.83
N PRO A 28 -13.53 15.94 25.42
CA PRO A 28 -13.62 15.36 24.09
C PRO A 28 -13.57 16.46 23.02
N PRO A 29 -12.94 16.22 21.86
CA PRO A 29 -12.96 17.16 20.75
C PRO A 29 -14.40 17.35 20.26
N ALA A 30 -14.76 18.61 20.01
CA ALA A 30 -16.05 19.00 19.46
C ALA A 30 -16.29 18.26 18.13
N GLN A 31 -17.36 17.48 18.07
CA GLN A 31 -17.83 16.85 16.84
C GLN A 31 -18.27 17.93 15.84
N PRO A 32 -17.83 17.89 14.57
CA PRO A 32 -18.38 18.75 13.53
C PRO A 32 -19.84 18.36 13.24
N ALA A 33 -20.66 19.39 13.05
CA ALA A 33 -22.10 19.28 12.81
C ALA A 33 -22.42 18.43 11.57
N ALA A 34 -23.31 17.46 11.75
CA ALA A 34 -23.94 16.71 10.68
C ALA A 34 -24.65 17.68 9.72
N THR A 35 -24.24 17.67 8.45
CA THR A 35 -24.92 18.44 7.40
C THR A 35 -25.67 17.46 6.50
N ALA A 36 -26.96 17.76 6.37
CA ALA A 36 -28.04 17.15 5.59
C ALA A 36 -27.73 16.05 4.57
N GLU A 37 -28.45 14.95 4.76
CA GLU A 37 -28.75 13.85 3.84
C GLU A 37 -29.40 14.37 2.53
N PRO A 38 -28.90 13.99 1.33
CA PRO A 38 -29.57 14.29 0.07
C PRO A 38 -30.80 13.38 -0.15
N ALA A 39 -31.86 13.99 -0.68
CA ALA A 39 -33.16 13.40 -0.94
C ALA A 39 -33.11 12.14 -1.85
N PRO A 40 -34.08 11.21 -1.72
CA PRO A 40 -34.16 10.01 -2.54
C PRO A 40 -34.51 10.34 -4.01
N VAL A 41 -33.67 9.84 -4.93
CA VAL A 41 -33.93 9.85 -6.38
C VAL A 41 -34.93 8.72 -6.74
N PRO A 42 -35.92 8.96 -7.63
CA PRO A 42 -36.89 7.96 -8.01
C PRO A 42 -36.29 6.84 -8.87
N ALA A 43 -36.72 5.61 -8.60
CA ALA A 43 -36.40 4.42 -9.36
C ALA A 43 -36.99 4.50 -10.77
N THR A 44 -36.13 4.37 -11.79
CA THR A 44 -36.52 4.07 -13.16
C THR A 44 -36.20 2.61 -13.45
N THR A 45 -37.26 1.86 -13.72
CA THR A 45 -37.24 0.50 -14.24
C THR A 45 -36.89 0.56 -15.72
N GLU A 46 -35.82 -0.11 -16.16
CA GLU A 46 -35.69 -0.49 -17.56
C GLU A 46 -35.06 -1.87 -17.71
N THR A 47 -35.71 -2.64 -18.57
CA THR A 47 -35.54 -4.07 -18.83
C THR A 47 -34.57 -4.29 -19.99
N ALA A 48 -34.01 -5.50 -20.00
CA ALA A 48 -33.37 -6.21 -21.12
C ALA A 48 -31.83 -6.14 -21.21
N ALA A 49 -31.25 -7.30 -20.96
CA ALA A 49 -29.90 -7.68 -21.34
C ALA A 49 -29.71 -7.67 -22.86
N PRO A 50 -28.49 -7.37 -23.31
CA PRO A 50 -27.89 -8.15 -24.39
C PRO A 50 -26.66 -8.90 -23.89
N THR A 51 -26.65 -10.20 -24.17
CA THR A 51 -25.46 -11.05 -24.11
C THR A 51 -24.45 -10.53 -25.15
N ALA A 52 -23.38 -9.89 -24.69
CA ALA A 52 -22.22 -9.56 -25.51
C ALA A 52 -21.00 -10.35 -25.01
N THR A 53 -20.59 -11.31 -25.82
CA THR A 53 -19.29 -11.98 -25.72
C THR A 53 -18.21 -10.97 -26.09
N GLU A 54 -17.61 -10.29 -25.10
CA GLU A 54 -16.47 -9.41 -25.35
C GLU A 54 -15.17 -10.22 -25.34
N THR A 55 -14.62 -10.32 -26.55
CA THR A 55 -13.25 -10.68 -26.82
C THR A 55 -12.35 -9.65 -26.13
N ALA A 56 -11.45 -10.11 -25.28
CA ALA A 56 -10.45 -9.30 -24.59
C ALA A 56 -9.60 -8.52 -25.62
N THR A 57 -10.02 -7.28 -25.88
CA THR A 57 -9.20 -6.30 -26.60
C THR A 57 -8.28 -5.69 -25.56
N ALA A 58 -6.97 -5.90 -25.74
CA ALA A 58 -5.93 -5.32 -24.92
C ALA A 58 -6.19 -3.81 -24.74
N ALA A 59 -6.16 -3.35 -23.48
CA ALA A 59 -6.22 -1.93 -23.17
C ALA A 59 -5.17 -1.16 -24.00
N PRO A 60 -5.48 0.03 -24.52
CA PRO A 60 -4.52 0.82 -25.28
C PRO A 60 -3.30 1.10 -24.39
N GLU A 61 -2.12 0.70 -24.86
CA GLU A 61 -0.87 1.07 -24.23
C GLU A 61 -0.78 2.61 -24.20
N PRO A 62 -0.55 3.24 -23.03
CA PRO A 62 -0.32 4.67 -23.00
C PRO A 62 0.99 4.93 -23.77
N THR A 63 0.87 5.58 -24.93
CA THR A 63 2.01 6.08 -25.72
C THR A 63 2.66 7.23 -24.96
N SER A 64 3.41 6.89 -23.93
CA SER A 64 4.17 7.84 -23.13
C SER A 64 5.60 7.80 -23.64
N ASN A 65 6.14 8.94 -24.08
CA ASN A 65 7.56 9.13 -24.45
C ASN A 65 8.51 9.01 -23.23
N ILE A 66 8.13 8.20 -22.25
CA ILE A 66 8.83 7.99 -21.01
C ILE A 66 9.97 6.99 -21.30
N PRO A 67 11.23 7.32 -20.95
CA PRO A 67 12.34 6.41 -21.14
C PRO A 67 12.13 5.15 -20.29
N ILE A 68 12.17 3.99 -20.94
CA ILE A 68 12.18 2.70 -20.26
C ILE A 68 13.59 2.46 -19.73
N THR A 69 13.70 2.30 -18.43
CA THR A 69 14.96 2.01 -17.73
C THR A 69 14.93 0.59 -17.20
N THR A 70 15.86 -0.24 -17.68
CA THR A 70 16.17 -1.55 -17.09
C THR A 70 17.39 -1.39 -16.19
N GLY A 71 17.16 -1.09 -14.91
CA GLY A 71 18.22 -0.84 -13.93
C GLY A 71 17.61 -0.46 -12.58
N PRO A 72 18.41 -0.41 -11.49
CA PRO A 72 17.94 -0.39 -10.09
C PRO A 72 17.22 0.91 -9.67
N GLY A 73 16.87 1.78 -10.61
CA GLY A 73 16.12 2.98 -10.29
C GLY A 73 16.18 4.10 -11.31
N CYS A 74 15.59 5.21 -10.87
CA CYS A 74 15.25 6.36 -11.68
C CYS A 74 15.39 7.64 -10.86
N PRO A 75 16.64 8.11 -10.68
CA PRO A 75 16.92 9.20 -9.75
C PRO A 75 16.34 10.54 -10.20
N LYS A 76 16.15 10.73 -11.52
CA LYS A 76 15.57 11.95 -12.10
C LYS A 76 14.05 11.92 -12.21
N GLY A 77 13.43 10.78 -11.90
CA GLY A 77 11.99 10.57 -12.11
C GLY A 77 11.61 10.52 -13.59
N ASN A 78 10.31 10.53 -13.88
CA ASN A 78 9.76 10.57 -15.23
C ASN A 78 10.28 9.45 -16.15
N CYS A 79 10.39 8.23 -15.63
CA CYS A 79 10.82 7.05 -16.36
C CYS A 79 9.84 5.90 -16.17
N GLU A 80 10.06 4.86 -16.94
CA GLU A 80 9.34 3.61 -16.83
C GLU A 80 10.29 2.52 -16.37
N LEU A 81 9.93 1.89 -15.25
CA LEU A 81 10.62 0.76 -14.67
C LEU A 81 9.77 -0.48 -14.95
N THR A 82 10.39 -1.59 -15.31
CA THR A 82 9.68 -2.86 -15.53
C THR A 82 10.43 -4.00 -14.88
N CYS A 83 9.74 -4.74 -14.01
CA CYS A 83 10.23 -5.98 -13.45
C CYS A 83 9.70 -7.18 -14.23
N GLY A 84 10.61 -7.93 -14.87
CA GLY A 84 10.26 -9.09 -15.68
C GLY A 84 9.62 -10.23 -14.87
N SER A 85 8.92 -11.14 -15.56
CA SER A 85 8.23 -12.26 -14.92
C SER A 85 9.19 -13.16 -14.15
N ASN A 86 8.73 -13.63 -12.98
CA ASN A 86 9.51 -14.50 -12.09
C ASN A 86 10.90 -13.92 -11.75
N LYS A 87 10.99 -12.60 -11.55
CA LYS A 87 12.19 -11.90 -11.08
C LYS A 87 11.92 -11.25 -9.74
N HIS A 88 12.99 -10.97 -9.02
CA HIS A 88 12.98 -10.08 -7.87
C HIS A 88 13.65 -8.78 -8.31
N CYS A 89 12.93 -7.67 -8.24
CA CYS A 89 13.43 -6.35 -8.56
C CYS A 89 13.33 -5.44 -7.35
N GLN A 90 14.38 -4.66 -7.12
CA GLN A 90 14.46 -3.64 -6.10
C GLN A 90 14.83 -2.33 -6.80
N ASP A 91 13.86 -1.44 -6.92
CA ASP A 91 14.01 -0.21 -7.69
C ASP A 91 13.65 1.02 -6.84
N THR A 92 14.33 2.14 -7.10
CA THR A 92 14.02 3.43 -6.49
C THR A 92 13.59 4.46 -7.54
N CYS A 93 12.64 5.32 -7.17
CA CYS A 93 12.22 6.47 -7.96
C CYS A 93 12.32 7.74 -7.11
N ASP A 94 13.52 8.32 -7.08
CA ASP A 94 13.79 9.48 -6.22
C ASP A 94 13.20 10.77 -6.79
N GLY A 95 13.19 10.92 -8.11
CA GLY A 95 12.63 12.11 -8.77
C GLY A 95 11.11 12.10 -8.94
N GLY A 96 10.43 11.01 -8.55
CA GLY A 96 8.98 10.86 -8.65
C GLY A 96 8.46 10.69 -10.08
N ASN A 97 7.13 10.61 -10.23
CA ASN A 97 6.46 10.46 -11.53
C ASN A 97 6.94 9.24 -12.34
N CYS A 98 7.38 8.17 -11.67
CA CYS A 98 7.75 6.94 -12.36
C CYS A 98 6.54 6.07 -12.63
N ARG A 99 6.54 5.38 -13.78
CA ARG A 99 5.65 4.26 -14.03
C ARG A 99 6.40 2.97 -13.70
N TYR A 100 5.81 2.10 -12.88
CA TYR A 100 6.42 0.82 -12.53
C TYR A 100 5.49 -0.34 -12.85
N VAL A 101 5.96 -1.29 -13.66
CA VAL A 101 5.18 -2.46 -14.05
C VAL A 101 5.82 -3.73 -13.49
N CYS A 102 5.03 -4.48 -12.73
CA CYS A 102 5.43 -5.75 -12.13
C CYS A 102 4.75 -6.90 -12.87
N ALA A 103 5.54 -7.67 -13.61
CA ALA A 103 5.02 -8.81 -14.35
C ALA A 103 4.61 -9.96 -13.43
N GLY A 104 3.72 -10.83 -13.91
CA GLY A 104 3.21 -11.96 -13.11
C GLY A 104 4.33 -12.86 -12.55
N GLY A 105 4.17 -13.28 -11.30
CA GLY A 105 5.14 -14.07 -10.56
C GLY A 105 6.38 -13.31 -10.09
N SER A 106 6.50 -12.01 -10.36
CA SER A 106 7.62 -11.22 -9.85
C SER A 106 7.44 -10.85 -8.36
N ILE A 107 8.56 -10.51 -7.74
CA ILE A 107 8.63 -9.82 -6.45
C ILE A 107 9.19 -8.43 -6.74
N CYS A 108 8.37 -7.42 -6.51
CA CYS A 108 8.68 -6.03 -6.78
C CYS A 108 8.79 -5.25 -5.48
N GLU A 109 9.93 -4.62 -5.27
CA GLU A 109 10.14 -3.70 -4.15
C GLU A 109 10.44 -2.33 -4.73
N LEU A 110 9.49 -1.39 -4.59
CA LEU A 110 9.63 -0.03 -5.11
C LEU A 110 9.66 0.96 -3.95
N THR A 111 10.65 1.85 -3.96
CA THR A 111 10.64 3.06 -3.13
C THR A 111 10.45 4.29 -4.00
N CYS A 112 9.32 4.98 -3.85
CA CYS A 112 8.98 6.20 -4.58
C CYS A 112 9.15 7.45 -3.70
N THR A 113 10.40 7.90 -3.55
CA THR A 113 10.72 9.04 -2.67
C THR A 113 10.13 10.34 -3.20
N GLY A 114 10.13 10.56 -4.52
CA GLY A 114 9.63 11.78 -5.13
C GLY A 114 8.10 11.88 -5.26
N GLY A 115 7.38 10.81 -4.89
CA GLY A 115 5.91 10.75 -5.00
C GLY A 115 5.40 10.64 -6.44
N ASN A 116 4.08 10.62 -6.59
CA ASN A 116 3.39 10.55 -7.89
C ASN A 116 3.75 9.31 -8.75
N CYS A 117 4.27 8.24 -8.16
CA CYS A 117 4.52 7.02 -8.91
C CYS A 117 3.23 6.30 -9.24
N ASN A 118 3.17 5.72 -10.43
CA ASN A 118 2.09 4.86 -10.88
C ASN A 118 2.61 3.42 -10.99
N THR A 119 2.13 2.54 -10.10
CA THR A 119 2.53 1.14 -10.03
C THR A 119 1.41 0.24 -10.51
N ASN A 120 1.72 -0.67 -11.41
CA ASN A 120 0.80 -1.70 -11.88
C ASN A 120 1.33 -3.11 -11.54
N CYS A 121 0.65 -3.77 -10.61
CA CYS A 121 0.95 -5.12 -10.17
C CYS A 121 0.10 -6.12 -10.94
N LEU A 122 0.69 -6.75 -11.95
CA LEU A 122 -0.03 -7.72 -12.79
C LEU A 122 -0.38 -8.99 -11.99
N PRO A 123 -1.34 -9.81 -12.48
CA PRO A 123 -1.79 -11.00 -11.78
C PRO A 123 -0.65 -11.92 -11.34
N GLY A 124 -0.68 -12.34 -10.07
CA GLY A 124 0.33 -13.21 -9.46
C GLY A 124 1.63 -12.52 -9.07
N ALA A 125 1.78 -11.20 -9.27
CA ALA A 125 2.91 -10.44 -8.76
C ALA A 125 2.78 -10.19 -7.25
N LYS A 126 3.92 -10.11 -6.56
CA LYS A 126 4.04 -9.61 -5.19
C LYS A 126 4.67 -8.22 -5.21
N CYS A 127 3.94 -7.22 -4.77
CA CYS A 127 4.37 -5.83 -4.79
C CYS A 127 4.48 -5.28 -3.37
N ASN A 128 5.66 -4.81 -3.00
CA ASN A 128 5.94 -4.07 -1.77
C ASN A 128 6.30 -2.62 -2.16
N ILE A 129 5.38 -1.69 -1.94
CA ILE A 129 5.48 -0.32 -2.43
C ILE A 129 5.59 0.64 -1.26
N THR A 130 6.69 1.38 -1.18
CA THR A 130 6.87 2.45 -0.19
C THR A 130 6.80 3.80 -0.90
N CYS A 131 5.82 4.63 -0.52
CA CYS A 131 5.56 5.94 -1.10
C CYS A 131 5.63 7.04 -0.04
N PRO A 132 6.83 7.45 0.40
CA PRO A 132 6.98 8.54 1.35
C PRO A 132 6.73 9.92 0.71
N GLY A 133 6.88 10.06 -0.61
CA GLY A 133 6.57 11.31 -1.33
C GLY A 133 5.07 11.58 -1.54
N GLY A 134 4.21 10.60 -1.24
CA GLY A 134 2.76 10.72 -1.38
C GLY A 134 2.26 10.72 -2.83
N ASN A 135 0.94 10.81 -2.99
CA ASN A 135 0.25 10.85 -4.29
C ASN A 135 0.54 9.66 -5.22
N CYS A 136 1.02 8.53 -4.69
CA CYS A 136 1.23 7.34 -5.50
C CYS A 136 -0.10 6.69 -5.88
N LYS A 137 -0.15 6.14 -7.09
CA LYS A 137 -1.26 5.34 -7.59
C LYS A 137 -0.80 3.90 -7.72
N THR A 138 -1.49 2.98 -7.08
CA THR A 138 -1.17 1.55 -7.15
C THR A 138 -2.38 0.76 -7.62
N THR A 139 -2.22 0.01 -8.70
CA THR A 139 -3.22 -0.93 -9.19
C THR A 139 -2.78 -2.36 -8.87
N CYS A 140 -3.56 -3.02 -8.03
CA CYS A 140 -3.39 -4.41 -7.63
C CYS A 140 -4.40 -5.27 -8.38
N ASN A 141 -3.94 -5.90 -9.46
CA ASN A 141 -4.79 -6.75 -10.28
C ASN A 141 -5.17 -8.03 -9.54
N LYS A 142 -6.13 -8.76 -10.11
CA LYS A 142 -6.59 -10.05 -9.57
C LYS A 142 -5.41 -11.00 -9.34
N ASN A 143 -5.42 -11.69 -8.20
CA ASN A 143 -4.40 -12.60 -7.71
C ASN A 143 -3.02 -11.97 -7.45
N ALA A 144 -2.90 -10.64 -7.45
CA ALA A 144 -1.70 -9.98 -6.96
C ALA A 144 -1.70 -9.94 -5.41
N THR A 145 -0.51 -9.89 -4.84
CA THR A 145 -0.31 -9.54 -3.43
C THR A 145 0.31 -8.16 -3.39
N CYS A 146 -0.35 -7.22 -2.73
CA CYS A 146 0.12 -5.84 -2.58
C CYS A 146 0.26 -5.48 -1.12
N ASP A 147 1.44 -4.99 -0.75
CA ASP A 147 1.70 -4.28 0.49
C ASP A 147 2.12 -2.85 0.13
N VAL A 148 1.28 -1.87 0.49
CA VAL A 148 1.46 -0.47 0.12
C VAL A 148 1.60 0.36 1.39
N ASN A 149 2.73 1.00 1.56
CA ASN A 149 2.98 1.98 2.61
C ASN A 149 2.98 3.40 2.01
N CYS A 150 1.88 4.13 2.20
CA CYS A 150 1.72 5.51 1.79
C CYS A 150 2.00 6.48 2.94
N ALA A 151 3.27 6.67 3.27
CA ALA A 151 3.66 7.58 4.33
C ALA A 151 3.45 9.07 3.98
N GLY A 152 3.54 9.43 2.69
CA GLY A 152 3.34 10.82 2.24
C GLY A 152 1.87 11.25 2.09
N GLY A 153 0.93 10.32 2.26
CA GLY A 153 -0.51 10.57 2.12
C GLY A 153 -0.99 10.76 0.66
N ASN A 154 -2.30 10.93 0.51
CA ASN A 154 -2.98 11.16 -0.78
C ASN A 154 -2.78 10.04 -1.82
N CYS A 155 -2.47 8.81 -1.40
CA CYS A 155 -2.33 7.71 -2.34
C CYS A 155 -3.69 7.16 -2.79
N GLU A 156 -3.72 6.63 -4.00
CA GLU A 156 -4.86 5.92 -4.57
C GLU A 156 -4.46 4.46 -4.76
N THR A 157 -5.12 3.53 -4.07
CA THR A 157 -4.85 2.10 -4.22
C THR A 157 -6.10 1.36 -4.68
N GLN A 158 -6.04 0.81 -5.89
CA GLN A 158 -7.12 0.02 -6.47
C GLN A 158 -6.83 -1.46 -6.29
N CYS A 159 -7.61 -2.14 -5.46
CA CYS A 159 -7.48 -3.57 -5.21
C CYS A 159 -8.61 -4.33 -5.95
N MET A 160 -8.28 -5.13 -6.98
CA MET A 160 -9.27 -5.93 -7.73
C MET A 160 -9.42 -7.35 -7.18
N ASP A 161 -10.62 -7.76 -6.80
CA ASP A 161 -10.86 -9.10 -6.25
C ASP A 161 -10.77 -10.24 -7.30
N PRO A 162 -10.31 -11.43 -6.90
CA PRO A 162 -9.69 -11.73 -5.60
C PRO A 162 -8.25 -11.20 -5.56
N ASN A 163 -7.80 -10.60 -4.45
CA ASN A 163 -6.39 -10.25 -4.21
C ASN A 163 -6.04 -10.33 -2.72
N THR A 164 -4.78 -10.08 -2.39
CA THR A 164 -4.40 -9.70 -1.03
C THR A 164 -3.86 -8.27 -1.09
N CYS A 165 -4.55 -7.33 -0.47
CA CYS A 165 -4.19 -5.92 -0.48
C CYS A 165 -4.07 -5.40 0.96
N THR A 166 -2.86 -5.02 1.36
CA THR A 166 -2.58 -4.35 2.63
C THR A 166 -2.15 -2.93 2.33
N VAL A 167 -2.86 -1.94 2.88
CA VAL A 167 -2.55 -0.52 2.67
C VAL A 167 -2.37 0.17 4.02
N ALA A 168 -1.18 0.66 4.29
CA ALA A 168 -0.89 1.56 5.39
C ALA A 168 -0.89 3.00 4.88
N CYS A 169 -1.69 3.85 5.52
CA CYS A 169 -1.81 5.27 5.16
C CYS A 169 -1.58 6.20 6.36
N PRO A 170 -0.37 6.24 6.95
CA PRO A 170 -0.12 7.11 8.07
C PRO A 170 -0.12 8.61 7.69
N GLY A 171 0.12 8.94 6.41
CA GLY A 171 0.07 10.32 5.89
C GLY A 171 -1.36 10.86 5.66
N GLY A 172 -2.39 10.01 5.77
CA GLY A 172 -3.79 10.40 5.58
C GLY A 172 -4.23 10.60 4.12
N ASN A 173 -5.54 10.82 3.92
CA ASN A 173 -6.17 11.10 2.63
C ASN A 173 -6.01 10.02 1.54
N CYS A 174 -5.77 8.77 1.91
CA CYS A 174 -5.74 7.67 0.93
C CYS A 174 -7.14 7.26 0.48
N LYS A 175 -7.22 6.74 -0.74
CA LYS A 175 -8.44 6.24 -1.38
C LYS A 175 -8.25 4.83 -1.90
#